data_AF-A0A166SZ33-F1
#
_entry.id   AF-A0A166SZ33-F1
#
_cell.length_a   1.000
_cell.length_b   1.000
_cell.length_c   1.000
_cell.angle_alpha   90.00
_cell.angle_beta   90.00
_cell.angle_gamma   90.00
#
_symmetry.space_group_name_H-M   'P 1'
#
loop_
_entity.id
_entity.type
_entity.pdbx_description
1 polymer ?
#
loop_
_entity_poly.entity_id
_entity_poly.type
_entity_poly.pdbx_seq_one_letter_code
_entity_poly.pdbx_strand_id
1 'polypeptide(L)'
;MSAAFQFDDDRGAYILAGPGGDTRYRIVVPEDFVQEEAGAGADADARLEWLRANLPQILAAYTARVEGGWVKAPWDRVLVEETD
;
A
#
# COMPACT_ATOMS: atom_id res chain seq x y z
N MET A 1 -10.59 10.58 9.28
CA MET A 1 -9.67 9.55 9.78
C MET A 1 -8.55 9.45 8.77
N SER A 2 -7.31 9.74 9.17
CA SER A 2 -6.14 9.63 8.31
C SER A 2 -5.87 8.14 8.06
N ALA A 3 -5.72 7.72 6.81
CA ALA A 3 -5.20 6.40 6.48
C ALA A 3 -3.80 6.27 7.12
N ALA A 4 -3.65 5.36 8.10
CA ALA A 4 -2.39 5.14 8.77
C ALA A 4 -1.70 3.92 8.14
N PHE A 5 -0.59 4.16 7.45
CA PHE A 5 0.31 3.10 7.03
C PHE A 5 1.10 2.62 8.26
N GLN A 6 1.10 1.31 8.49
CA GLN A 6 1.90 0.65 9.49
C GLN A 6 2.98 -0.17 8.80
N PHE A 7 4.25 0.01 9.18
CA PHE A 7 5.32 -0.85 8.69
C PHE A 7 5.32 -2.18 9.46
N ASP A 8 5.44 -3.28 8.73
CA ASP A 8 5.56 -4.64 9.24
C ASP A 8 6.97 -5.14 8.89
N ASP A 9 7.89 -5.05 9.87
CA ASP A 9 9.30 -5.45 9.72
C ASP A 9 9.46 -6.93 9.36
N ASP A 10 8.57 -7.80 9.87
CA ASP A 10 8.65 -9.24 9.59
C ASP A 10 8.33 -9.55 8.12
N ARG A 11 7.52 -8.70 7.48
CA ARG A 11 7.14 -8.83 6.07
C ARG A 11 7.93 -7.94 5.13
N GLY A 12 8.61 -6.92 5.64
CA GLY A 12 9.21 -5.87 4.82
C GLY A 12 8.16 -5.16 3.97
N ALA A 13 7.03 -4.75 4.57
CA ALA A 13 5.93 -4.13 3.85
C ALA A 13 5.15 -3.11 4.69
N TYR A 14 4.54 -2.15 4.01
CA TYR A 14 3.60 -1.21 4.61
C TYR A 14 2.18 -1.73 4.48
N ILE A 15 1.50 -1.84 5.61
CA ILE A 15 0.13 -2.31 5.71
C ILE A 15 -0.79 -1.12 5.94
N LEU A 16 -1.89 -1.10 5.18
CA LEU A 16 -2.97 -0.17 5.37
C LEU A 16 -4.28 -0.96 5.51
N ALA A 17 -5.06 -0.65 6.55
CA ALA A 17 -6.39 -1.23 6.71
C ALA A 17 -7.32 -0.82 5.57
N GLY A 18 -8.30 -1.66 5.24
CA GLY A 18 -9.26 -1.38 4.20
C GLY A 18 -9.98 -0.03 4.40
N PRO A 19 -10.23 0.73 3.32
CA PRO A 19 -10.90 2.02 3.41
C PRO A 19 -12.31 1.88 3.98
N GLY A 20 -12.78 2.90 4.69
CA GLY A 20 -14.14 2.93 5.24
C GLY A 20 -14.38 1.99 6.43
N GLY A 21 -13.31 1.49 7.07
CA GLY A 21 -13.42 0.52 8.16
C GLY A 21 -13.63 -0.91 7.67
N ASP A 22 -13.29 -1.20 6.42
CA ASP A 22 -13.29 -2.57 5.91
C ASP A 22 -12.18 -3.36 6.62
N THR A 23 -12.59 -4.29 7.48
CA THR A 23 -11.70 -5.21 8.20
C THR A 23 -11.59 -6.56 7.51
N ARG A 24 -12.19 -6.73 6.32
CA ARG A 24 -12.10 -7.98 5.56
C ARG A 24 -10.86 -8.01 4.68
N TYR A 25 -10.33 -6.84 4.34
CA TYR A 25 -9.17 -6.71 3.48
C TYR A 25 -8.15 -5.76 4.09
N ARG A 26 -6.88 -6.08 3.90
CA ARG A 26 -5.76 -5.16 4.11
C ARG A 26 -5.00 -4.95 2.81
N ILE A 27 -4.48 -3.75 2.66
CA ILE A 27 -3.61 -3.36 1.57
C ILE A 27 -2.18 -3.57 2.04
N VAL A 28 -1.38 -4.26 1.24
CA VAL A 28 0.03 -4.51 1.51
C VAL A 28 0.86 -3.89 0.40
N VAL A 29 1.75 -2.98 0.77
CA VAL A 29 2.65 -2.28 -0.16
C VAL A 29 4.08 -2.70 0.16
N PRO A 30 4.75 -3.48 -0.70
CA PRO A 30 6.11 -3.96 -0.45
C PRO A 30 7.11 -2.82 -0.20
N GLU A 31 8.03 -2.98 0.76
CA GLU A 31 9.03 -1.95 1.08
C GLU A 31 9.97 -1.67 -0.08
N ASP A 32 10.42 -2.72 -0.77
CA ASP A 32 11.30 -2.64 -1.94
C ASP A 32 10.67 -1.77 -3.05
N PHE A 33 9.38 -1.95 -3.31
CA PHE A 33 8.61 -1.11 -4.21
C PHE A 33 8.61 0.36 -3.76
N VAL A 34 8.32 0.62 -2.49
CA VAL A 34 8.32 1.99 -1.96
C VAL A 34 9.73 2.60 -2.03
N GLN A 35 10.78 1.83 -1.76
CA GLN A 35 12.15 2.30 -1.82
C GLN A 35 12.60 2.60 -3.25
N GLU A 36 12.18 1.81 -4.23
CA GLU A 36 12.42 2.09 -5.65
C GLU A 36 11.75 3.40 -6.08
N GLU A 37 10.51 3.64 -5.66
CA GLU A 37 9.72 4.82 -6.07
C GLU A 37 10.02 6.09 -5.27
N ALA A 38 10.26 5.97 -3.95
CA ALA A 38 10.63 7.09 -3.08
C ALA A 38 12.11 7.49 -3.28
N GLY A 39 12.91 6.60 -3.85
CA GLY A 39 14.33 6.82 -4.16
C GLY A 39 15.26 5.97 -3.30
N ALA A 40 16.31 5.45 -3.93
CA ALA A 40 17.33 4.65 -3.26
C ALA A 40 18.02 5.48 -2.15
N GLY A 41 17.68 5.19 -0.90
CA GLY A 41 18.18 5.90 0.28
C GLY A 41 17.14 6.78 1.00
N ALA A 42 15.89 6.80 0.53
CA ALA A 42 14.78 7.38 1.29
C ALA A 42 14.70 6.73 2.68
N ASP A 43 14.62 7.56 3.72
CA ASP A 43 14.39 7.12 5.09
C ASP A 43 12.91 6.75 5.31
N ALA A 44 12.59 6.27 6.51
CA ALA A 44 11.23 5.84 6.85
C ALA A 44 10.21 6.97 6.68
N ASP A 45 10.58 8.21 7.02
CA ASP A 45 9.68 9.37 6.92
C ASP A 45 9.40 9.72 5.45
N ALA A 46 10.42 9.76 4.60
CA ALA A 46 10.27 10.01 3.17
C ALA A 46 9.41 8.93 2.49
N ARG A 47 9.57 7.66 2.88
CA ARG A 47 8.73 6.55 2.39
C ARG A 47 7.28 6.71 2.81
N LEU A 48 7.02 7.09 4.07
CA LEU A 48 5.67 7.37 4.56
C LEU A 48 5.05 8.59 3.87
N GLU A 49 5.82 9.63 3.60
CA GLU A 49 5.36 10.78 2.80
C GLU A 49 4.98 10.35 1.38
N TRP A 50 5.81 9.53 0.73
CA TRP A 50 5.49 9.00 -0.59
C TRP A 50 4.20 8.17 -0.58
N LEU A 51 4.02 7.29 0.40
CA LEU A 51 2.81 6.48 0.56
C LEU A 51 1.56 7.34 0.75
N ARG A 52 1.66 8.40 1.55
CA ARG A 52 0.55 9.36 1.76
C ARG A 52 0.25 10.16 0.50
N ALA A 53 1.27 10.62 -0.21
CA ALA A 53 1.12 11.35 -1.45
C ALA A 53 0.49 10.50 -2.56
N ASN A 54 0.75 9.19 -2.56
CA ASN A 54 0.25 8.23 -3.55
C ASN A 54 -0.93 7.37 -3.04
N LEU A 55 -1.54 7.75 -1.92
CA LEU A 55 -2.68 7.04 -1.37
C LEU A 55 -3.82 6.85 -2.38
N PRO A 56 -4.20 7.83 -3.22
CA PRO A 56 -5.25 7.64 -4.23
C PRO A 56 -4.94 6.50 -5.22
N GLN A 57 -3.68 6.36 -5.62
CA GLN A 57 -3.23 5.33 -6.56
C GLN A 57 -3.23 3.95 -5.89
N ILE A 58 -2.80 3.87 -4.64
CA ILE A 58 -2.85 2.66 -3.82
C ILE A 58 -4.31 2.20 -3.63
N LEU A 59 -5.22 3.13 -3.33
CA LEU A 59 -6.65 2.83 -3.21
C LEU A 59 -7.27 2.42 -4.54
N ALA A 60 -6.87 3.03 -5.66
CA ALA A 60 -7.32 2.61 -6.99
C ALA A 60 -6.87 1.18 -7.32
N ALA A 61 -5.63 0.81 -6.97
CA ALA A 61 -5.12 -0.55 -7.11
C ALA A 61 -5.87 -1.54 -6.21
N TYR A 62 -6.22 -1.14 -4.99
CA TYR A 62 -7.08 -1.92 -4.09
C TYR A 62 -8.47 -2.17 -4.71
N THR A 63 -9.17 -1.11 -5.11
CA THR A 63 -10.52 -1.23 -5.70
C THR A 63 -10.49 -2.11 -6.93
N ALA A 64 -9.54 -1.90 -7.84
CA ALA A 64 -9.39 -2.74 -9.02
C ALA A 64 -9.18 -4.21 -8.65
N ARG A 65 -8.39 -4.53 -7.61
CA ARG A 65 -8.19 -5.92 -7.18
C ARG A 65 -9.44 -6.55 -6.58
N VAL A 66 -10.16 -5.82 -5.73
CA VAL A 66 -11.39 -6.31 -5.11
C VAL A 66 -12.50 -6.52 -6.16
N GLU A 67 -12.57 -5.66 -7.17
CA GLU A 67 -13.55 -5.74 -8.25
C GLU A 67 -13.15 -6.69 -9.40
N GLY A 68 -11.99 -7.34 -9.32
CA GLY A 68 -11.48 -8.25 -10.35
C GLY A 68 -10.96 -7.54 -11.62
N GLY A 69 -10.67 -6.25 -11.52
CA GLY A 69 -10.05 -5.43 -12.55
C GLY A 69 -8.53 -5.61 -12.67
N TRP A 70 -7.97 -4.99 -13.71
CA TRP A 70 -6.53 -5.03 -14.00
C TRP A 70 -5.82 -3.82 -13.38
N VAL A 71 -4.70 -4.06 -12.70
CA VAL A 71 -3.82 -3.01 -12.17
C VAL A 71 -2.58 -2.87 -13.06
N LYS A 72 -2.25 -1.64 -13.44
CA LYS A 72 -1.08 -1.35 -14.28
C LYS A 72 0.17 -1.14 -13.42
N ALA A 73 1.31 -1.47 -13.99
CA ALA A 73 2.61 -1.11 -13.42
C ALA A 73 2.73 0.40 -13.17
N PRO A 74 3.38 0.83 -12.08
CA PRO A 74 4.05 -0.03 -11.08
C PRO A 74 3.13 -0.50 -9.92
N TRP A 75 1.84 -0.14 -9.95
CA TRP A 75 0.87 -0.42 -8.88
C TRP A 75 0.38 -1.87 -8.83
N ASP A 76 0.75 -2.66 -9.83
CA ASP A 76 0.54 -4.11 -9.85
C ASP A 76 1.35 -4.84 -8.76
N ARG A 77 2.27 -4.16 -8.05
CA ARG A 77 2.95 -4.69 -6.86
C ARG A 77 2.19 -4.50 -5.55
N VAL A 78 1.18 -3.61 -5.51
CA VAL A 78 0.31 -3.47 -4.33
C VAL A 78 -0.48 -4.77 -4.16
N LEU A 79 -0.58 -5.34 -2.98
CA LEU A 79 -1.34 -6.57 -2.75
C LEU A 79 -2.57 -6.27 -1.89
N VAL A 80 -3.60 -7.09 -2.07
CA VAL A 80 -4.80 -7.07 -1.24
C VAL A 80 -4.92 -8.45 -0.62
N GLU A 81 -4.93 -8.51 0.69
CA GLU A 81 -5.02 -9.75 1.45
C GLU A 81 -6.32 -9.75 2.24
N GLU A 82 -6.99 -10.90 2.28
CA GLU A 82 -8.11 -11.11 3.18
C GLU A 82 -7.62 -11.22 4.61
N THR A 83 -8.31 -10.52 5.52
CA THR A 83 -8.09 -10.58 6.96
C THR A 83 -9.26 -11.33 7.57
N ASP A 84 -8.97 -12.55 8.08
CA ASP A 84 -9.91 -13.41 8.80
C ASP A 84 -10.43 -12.77 10.11
#